data_AF-M4B1V2-F1
#
_entry.id   AF-M4B1V2-F1
#
_cell.length_a   1.000
_cell.length_b   1.000
_cell.length_c   1.000
_cell.angle_alpha   90.00
_cell.angle_beta   90.00
_cell.angle_gamma   90.00
#
_symmetry.space_group_name_H-M   'P 1'
#
loop_
_entity.id
_entity.type
_entity.pdbx_description
1 polymer ?
#
loop_
_entity_poly.entity_id
_entity_poly.type
_entity_poly.pdbx_seq_one_letter_code
_entity_poly.pdbx_strand_id
1 'polypeptide(L)' 'MVMRRGHYEKQDVVDALERVCHGESYAKVARTSSVPLRTLFKKAKDQQSGIPIEGLCRGTKPAISADLESQLVE' A
#
# COMPACT_ATOMS: atom_id res chain seq x y z
N MET A 1 19.83 -6.82 2.10
CA MET A 1 19.23 -5.48 1.86
C MET A 1 17.84 -5.50 2.50
N VAL A 2 17.63 -4.80 3.63
CA VAL A 2 16.32 -4.80 4.32
C VAL A 2 15.47 -3.71 3.66
N MET A 3 14.45 -4.07 2.87
CA MET A 3 13.48 -3.10 2.37
C MET A 3 12.83 -2.38 3.55
N ARG A 4 12.85 -1.03 3.52
CA ARG A 4 12.18 -0.21 4.53
C ARG A 4 10.68 -0.49 4.48
N ARG A 5 10.20 -1.29 5.44
CA ARG A 5 8.78 -1.62 5.59
C ARG A 5 8.00 -0.34 5.90
N GLY A 6 7.03 0.00 5.07
CA GLY A 6 6.14 1.14 5.28
C GLY A 6 6.15 2.21 4.19
N HIS A 7 7.13 2.19 3.27
CA HIS A 7 7.11 2.99 2.05
C HIS A 7 6.84 2.09 0.86
N TYR A 8 5.57 1.99 0.46
CA TYR A 8 5.15 1.27 -0.74
C TYR A 8 4.30 2.19 -1.60
N GLU A 9 4.51 2.09 -2.91
CA GLU A 9 3.71 2.81 -3.89
C GLU A 9 2.43 2.04 -4.22
N LYS A 10 1.54 2.67 -5.00
CA LYS A 10 0.33 1.98 -5.47
C LYS A 10 0.69 0.76 -6.31
N GLN A 11 1.74 0.85 -7.13
CA GLN A 11 2.18 -0.25 -7.98
C GLN A 11 2.62 -1.47 -7.16
N ASP A 12 3.36 -1.25 -6.07
CA ASP A 12 3.77 -2.33 -5.17
C ASP A 12 2.58 -3.11 -4.59
N VAL A 13 1.46 -2.43 -4.32
CA VAL A 13 0.24 -3.05 -3.82
C VAL A 13 -0.44 -3.87 -4.91
N VAL A 14 -0.51 -3.35 -6.14
CA VAL A 14 -1.10 -4.06 -7.29
C VAL A 14 -0.30 -5.33 -7.58
N ASP A 15 1.02 -5.23 -7.70
CA ASP A 15 1.90 -6.37 -7.99
C ASP A 15 1.85 -7.42 -6.88
N ALA A 16 1.65 -7.00 -5.62
CA ALA A 16 1.51 -7.90 -4.50
C ALA A 16 0.13 -8.59 -4.48
N LEU A 17 -0.94 -7.89 -4.85
CA LEU A 17 -2.28 -8.45 -4.96
C LEU A 17 -2.39 -9.44 -6.13
N GLU A 18 -1.76 -9.14 -7.27
CA GLU A 18 -1.69 -10.08 -8.39
C GLU A 18 -1.02 -11.38 -7.97
N ARG A 19 0.12 -11.32 -7.26
CA ARG A 19 0.79 -12.53 -6.74
C ARG A 19 -0.08 -13.34 -5.79
N VAL A 20 -0.84 -12.67 -4.92
CA VAL A 20 -1.84 -13.33 -4.07
C VAL A 20 -2.94 -13.98 -4.90
N CYS A 21 -3.42 -13.32 -5.95
CA CYS A 21 -4.41 -13.86 -6.89
C CYS A 21 -3.90 -15.10 -7.64
N HIS A 22 -2.60 -15.16 -7.96
CA HIS A 22 -1.95 -16.33 -8.53
C HIS A 22 -1.76 -17.49 -7.52
N GLY A 23 -2.21 -17.33 -6.28
CA GLY A 23 -2.18 -18.37 -5.25
C GLY A 23 -0.99 -18.30 -4.30
N GLU A 24 -0.18 -17.23 -4.33
CA GLU A 24 0.88 -17.07 -3.35
C GLU A 24 0.33 -16.73 -1.95
N SER A 25 0.97 -17.28 -0.92
CA SER A 25 0.61 -16.96 0.47
C SER A 25 0.88 -15.49 0.79
N TYR A 26 -0.09 -14.82 1.42
CA TYR A 26 0.05 -13.45 1.93
C TYR A 26 1.32 -13.23 2.75
N ALA A 27 1.69 -14.21 3.60
CA ALA A 27 2.89 -14.11 4.44
C ALA A 27 4.18 -14.14 3.62
N LYS A 28 4.21 -14.91 2.53
CA LYS A 28 5.34 -14.97 1.59
C LYS A 28 5.45 -13.65 0.85
N VAL A 29 4.34 -13.18 0.28
CA VAL A 29 4.27 -11.91 -0.47
C VAL A 29 4.75 -10.75 0.41
N ALA A 30 4.25 -10.62 1.65
CA ALA A 30 4.65 -9.57 2.58
C ALA A 30 6.12 -9.62 3.04
N ARG A 31 6.79 -10.78 2.94
CA ARG A 31 8.23 -10.89 3.24
C ARG A 31 9.08 -10.48 2.05
N THR A 32 8.57 -10.67 0.83
CA THR A 32 9.25 -10.36 -0.43
C THR A 32 8.92 -8.98 -0.99
N SER A 33 7.85 -8.35 -0.53
CA SER A 33 7.41 -7.03 -0.95
C SER A 33 7.64 -5.97 0.12
N SER A 34 7.56 -4.70 -0.29
CA SER A 34 7.56 -3.55 0.62
C SER A 34 6.25 -3.43 1.43
N VAL A 35 5.18 -4.10 0.97
CA VAL A 35 3.82 -3.95 1.48
C VAL A 35 3.60 -4.79 2.74
N PRO A 36 3.17 -4.18 3.87
CA PRO A 36 2.86 -4.91 5.09
C PRO A 36 1.71 -5.91 4.90
N LEU A 37 1.79 -7.04 5.60
CA LEU A 37 0.77 -8.10 5.58
C LEU A 37 -0.65 -7.58 5.83
N ARG A 38 -0.81 -6.70 6.83
CA ARG A 38 -2.10 -6.11 7.19
C ARG A 38 -2.69 -5.27 6.04
N THR A 39 -1.84 -4.57 5.29
CA THR A 39 -2.26 -3.81 4.10
C THR A 39 -2.73 -4.76 3.01
N LEU A 40 -2.00 -5.85 2.74
CA LEU A 40 -2.40 -6.84 1.72
C LEU A 40 -3.76 -7.45 2.03
N PHE A 41 -4.00 -7.88 3.27
CA PHE A 41 -5.31 -8.42 3.67
C PHE A 41 -6.43 -7.40 3.51
N LYS A 42 -6.22 -6.15 3.93
CA LYS A 42 -7.22 -5.09 3.78
C LYS A 42 -7.53 -4.86 2.30
N LYS A 43 -6.50 -4.67 1.47
CA LYS A 43 -6.67 -4.35 0.05
C LYS A 43 -7.24 -5.53 -0.76
N ALA A 44 -6.90 -6.76 -0.41
CA ALA A 44 -7.54 -7.94 -1.03
C ALA A 44 -9.05 -8.00 -0.72
N LYS A 45 -9.44 -7.67 0.51
CA LYS A 45 -10.86 -7.55 0.89
C LYS A 45 -11.56 -6.38 0.19
N ASP A 46 -10.89 -5.23 0.08
CA ASP A 46 -11.38 -4.05 -0.65
C ASP A 46 -11.65 -4.42 -2.12
N GLN A 47 -10.73 -5.14 -2.77
CA GLN A 47 -10.86 -5.63 -4.14
C GLN A 47 -12.04 -6.60 -4.31
N GLN A 48 -12.24 -7.53 -3.36
CA GLN A 48 -13.43 -8.41 -3.35
C GLN A 48 -14.74 -7.63 -3.17
N SER A 49 -14.69 -6.49 -2.48
CA SER A 49 -15.86 -5.64 -2.20
C SER A 49 -16.11 -4.61 -3.30
N GLY A 50 -15.32 -4.62 -4.39
CA GLY A 50 -15.40 -3.64 -5.48
C GLY A 50 -14.94 -2.23 -5.09
N ILE A 51 -14.25 -2.09 -3.95
CA ILE A 51 -13.72 -0.81 -3.50
C ILE A 51 -12.41 -0.57 -4.25
N PRO A 52 -12.26 0.56 -4.96
CA PRO A 52 -11.05 0.84 -5.71
C PRO A 52 -9.85 0.94 -4.76
N ILE A 53 -8.67 0.57 -5.25
CA ILE A 53 -7.41 0.69 -4.52
C ILE A 53 -7.01 2.18 -4.51
N GLU A 54 -7.74 2.98 -3.75
CA GLU A 54 -7.43 4.39 -3.54
C GLU A 54 -6.68 4.59 -2.23
N GLY A 55 -5.82 5.60 -2.23
CA GLY A 55 -5.00 6.00 -1.09
C GLY A 55 -3.69 5.22 -0.95
N LEU A 56 -2.57 5.93 -1.12
CA LEU A 56 -1.33 5.59 -0.42
C LEU A 56 -1.61 5.62 1.08
N CYS A 57 -0.98 4.75 1.87
CA CYS A 57 -0.89 5.04 3.31
C CYS A 57 -0.08 6.33 3.44
N ARG A 58 -0.77 7.45 3.64
CA ARG A 58 -0.17 8.76 3.88
C ARG A 58 0.47 8.71 5.26
N GLY A 59 1.68 8.13 5.33
CA GLY A 59 2.43 7.69 6.51
C GLY A 59 1.84 8.11 7.86
N THR A 60 2.51 9.03 8.55
CA THR A 60 1.93 9.72 9.70
C THR A 60 0.84 10.67 9.22
N LYS A 61 -0.23 10.85 9.99
CA LYS A 61 -1.26 11.86 9.72
C LYS A 61 -0.55 13.19 9.41
N PRO A 62 -0.77 13.78 8.23
CA PRO A 62 -0.10 15.01 7.85
C PRO A 62 -0.53 16.12 8.83
N ALA A 63 0.43 16.95 9.23
CA ALA A 63 0.17 18.06 10.15
C ALA A 63 -0.72 19.13 9.49
N ILE A 64 -0.66 19.23 8.17
CA ILE A 64 -1.35 20.22 7.34
C ILE A 64 -2.10 19.53 6.18
N SER A 65 -3.13 20.20 5.64
CA SER A 65 -3.90 19.68 4.51
C SER A 65 -3.05 19.67 3.23
N ALA A 66 -3.39 18.79 2.27
CA ALA A 66 -2.66 18.69 1.00
C ALA A 66 -2.63 20.01 0.19
N ASP A 67 -3.69 20.81 0.36
CA ASP A 67 -3.84 22.11 -0.29
C ASP A 67 -2.83 23.13 0.26
N LEU A 68 -2.59 23.11 1.57
CA LEU A 68 -1.58 23.96 2.22
C LEU A 68 -0.15 23.48 1.95
N GLU A 69 0.06 22.16 1.83
CA GLU A 69 1.38 21.62 1.43
C GLU A 69 1.78 22.12 0.04
N SER A 70 0.83 22.20 -0.89
CA SER A 70 1.10 22.60 -2.29
C SER A 70 1.43 24.10 -2.42
N GLN A 71 0.96 24.93 -1.49
CA GLN A 71 1.24 26.37 -1.45
C GLN A 71 2.59 26.73 -0.79
N LEU A 72 3.21 25.79 -0.06
CA LEU A 72 4.48 25.99 0.63
C LEU A 72 5.70 25.55 -0.19
N VAL A 73 5.48 24.84 -1.31
CA VAL A 73 6.54 24.45 -2.25
C VAL A 73 6.63 25.53 -3.33
N GLU A 74 7.23 26.68 -2.97
CA GLU A 74 7.77 27.69 -3.89
C GLU A 74 9.26 27.93 -3.59
#